data_AF-A0A838TUF3-F1
#
_entry.id   AF-A0A838TUF3-F1
#
_cell.length_a   1.000
_cell.length_b   1.000
_cell.length_c   1.000
_cell.angle_alpha   90.00
_cell.angle_beta   90.00
_cell.angle_gamma   90.00
#
_symmetry.space_group_name_H-M   'P 1'
#
loop_
_entity.id
_entity.type
_entity.pdbx_description
1 polymer ?
#
loop_
_entity_poly.entity_id
_entity_poly.type
_entity_poly.pdbx_seq_one_letter_code
_entity_poly.pdbx_strand_id
1 'polypeptide(L)'
;MKAKLKAFFALVLYVAATSSLLTSSAQDVAMQGVLKPSGKYNNDNQVFIKSVIDINVTDKTAKSATFPMLQGWTATGEKTYYIITESSDFDDAKKLGVNYSPVMKFAVGTKAVQNVTRGNDGKIKFKGTVDFSPVRVLIQGTSKPFPPSTAKPGAIGDADYSPLLVMPDGIVYNAPQLANKSGVQDRVISIDYDKMTMKILISDGLYDGKKFFYHLVTDASDPVPATIENAIFAERLK
;
A
#
# COMPACT_ATOMS: atom_id res chain seq x y z
N MET A 1 34.61 -63.70 36.23
CA MET A 1 34.68 -62.25 35.90
C MET A 1 33.35 -61.88 35.22
N LYS A 2 32.39 -61.19 35.84
CA LYS A 2 32.30 -59.72 36.10
C LYS A 2 32.68 -58.92 34.82
N ALA A 3 31.87 -58.05 34.22
CA ALA A 3 30.90 -57.11 34.78
C ALA A 3 29.80 -56.65 33.77
N LYS A 4 28.69 -56.15 34.32
CA LYS A 4 27.64 -55.31 33.69
C LYS A 4 28.21 -53.92 33.34
N LEU A 5 27.67 -53.20 32.32
CA LEU A 5 27.11 -51.83 32.47
C LEU A 5 26.47 -51.19 31.20
N LYS A 6 25.22 -50.74 31.39
CA LYS A 6 24.52 -49.50 30.93
C LYS A 6 24.22 -49.17 29.45
N ALA A 7 22.96 -48.75 29.30
CA ALA A 7 22.29 -48.09 28.18
C ALA A 7 22.86 -46.71 27.83
N PHE A 8 22.56 -46.22 26.62
CA PHE A 8 22.21 -44.81 26.40
C PHE A 8 21.28 -44.65 25.19
N PHE A 9 20.20 -43.92 25.41
CA PHE A 9 19.22 -43.42 24.43
C PHE A 9 19.88 -42.41 23.47
N ALA A 10 19.52 -42.45 22.19
CA ALA A 10 19.64 -41.29 21.30
C ALA A 10 18.38 -41.20 20.44
N LEU A 11 17.39 -40.51 21.02
CA LEU A 11 16.24 -39.92 20.36
C LEU A 11 16.74 -38.92 19.32
N VAL A 12 16.66 -39.24 18.03
CA VAL A 12 16.81 -38.22 16.98
C VAL A 12 15.48 -37.50 16.85
N LEU A 13 15.38 -36.34 17.50
CA LEU A 13 14.34 -35.35 17.26
C LEU A 13 14.35 -34.98 15.77
N TYR A 14 13.33 -35.39 15.03
CA TYR A 14 12.98 -34.79 13.74
C TYR A 14 11.91 -33.71 14.00
N VAL A 15 12.31 -32.57 14.56
CA VAL A 15 11.43 -31.40 14.70
C VAL A 15 12.23 -30.13 14.42
N ALA A 16 12.31 -29.75 13.14
CA ALA A 16 12.68 -28.39 12.73
C ALA A 16 12.37 -28.14 11.25
N ALA A 17 11.11 -28.33 10.82
CA ALA A 17 10.69 -27.84 9.49
C ALA A 17 9.20 -27.45 9.40
N THR A 18 8.44 -27.45 10.51
CA THR A 18 7.00 -27.15 10.49
C THR A 18 6.61 -25.86 11.20
N SER A 19 7.56 -25.16 11.83
CA SER A 19 7.25 -23.94 12.60
C SER A 19 7.15 -22.65 11.77
N SER A 20 7.59 -22.64 10.50
CA SER A 20 7.48 -21.44 9.64
C SER A 20 6.14 -21.31 8.91
N LEU A 21 5.33 -22.38 8.86
CA LEU A 21 4.01 -22.39 8.23
C LEU A 21 2.87 -22.06 9.21
N LEU A 22 3.10 -22.14 10.53
CA LEU A 22 2.07 -21.92 11.55
C LEU A 22 2.09 -20.51 12.15
N THR A 23 3.20 -19.77 12.04
CA THR A 23 3.33 -18.38 12.52
C THR A 23 2.73 -17.33 11.59
N SER A 24 2.45 -17.66 10.32
CA SER A 24 1.70 -16.77 9.41
C SER A 24 0.26 -16.53 9.88
N SER A 25 -0.33 -17.51 10.60
CA SER A 25 -1.76 -17.51 10.95
C SER A 25 -2.19 -16.42 11.93
N ALA A 26 -1.37 -16.04 12.92
CA ALA A 26 -1.76 -15.06 13.94
C ALA A 26 -1.54 -13.60 13.50
N GLN A 27 -0.56 -13.37 12.62
CA GLN A 27 -0.18 -12.03 12.17
C GLN A 27 -0.95 -11.60 10.93
N ASP A 28 -1.29 -12.53 10.04
CA ASP A 28 -2.28 -12.28 8.98
C ASP A 28 -3.64 -11.93 9.59
N VAL A 29 -3.98 -12.47 10.78
CA VAL A 29 -5.20 -12.11 11.53
C VAL A 29 -5.20 -10.65 12.03
N ALA A 30 -4.04 -10.07 12.35
CA ALA A 30 -3.94 -8.67 12.77
C ALA A 30 -4.19 -7.69 11.61
N MET A 31 -3.66 -7.97 10.42
CA MET A 31 -4.01 -7.24 9.19
C MET A 31 -5.49 -7.46 8.80
N GLN A 32 -6.01 -8.68 8.98
CA GLN A 32 -7.41 -9.01 8.67
C GLN A 32 -8.43 -8.28 9.56
N GLY A 33 -8.10 -7.97 10.81
CA GLY A 33 -8.99 -7.22 11.71
C GLY A 33 -9.14 -5.74 11.29
N VAL A 34 -8.07 -5.15 10.76
CA VAL A 34 -8.02 -3.74 10.35
C VAL A 34 -8.64 -3.55 8.96
N LEU A 35 -8.41 -4.48 8.02
CA LEU A 35 -8.80 -4.30 6.62
C LEU A 35 -10.20 -4.79 6.25
N LYS A 36 -10.91 -5.52 7.13
CA LYS A 36 -12.28 -5.97 6.87
C LYS A 36 -13.24 -4.77 6.90
N PRO A 37 -13.73 -4.29 5.75
CA PRO A 37 -14.61 -3.14 5.72
C PRO A 37 -16.01 -3.53 6.20
N SER A 38 -16.64 -2.65 6.97
CA SER A 38 -18.03 -2.81 7.45
C SER A 38 -19.08 -2.19 6.50
N GLY A 39 -18.63 -1.48 5.46
CA GLY A 39 -19.50 -0.75 4.52
C GLY A 39 -20.25 -1.68 3.57
N LYS A 40 -21.59 -1.67 3.64
CA LYS A 40 -22.45 -2.22 2.57
C LYS A 40 -22.72 -1.10 1.57
N TYR A 41 -21.97 -1.05 0.47
CA TYR A 41 -22.32 -0.16 -0.64
C TYR A 41 -23.38 -0.81 -1.51
N ASN A 42 -24.39 -0.03 -1.93
CA ASN A 42 -25.30 -0.45 -2.99
C ASN A 42 -24.60 -0.33 -4.36
N ASN A 43 -25.12 -1.06 -5.34
CA ASN A 43 -24.62 -1.01 -6.72
C ASN A 43 -24.67 0.41 -7.32
N ASP A 44 -25.51 1.29 -6.77
CA ASP A 44 -25.66 2.68 -7.22
C ASP A 44 -24.44 3.56 -6.90
N ASN A 45 -23.67 3.24 -5.85
CA ASN A 45 -22.49 4.00 -5.46
C ASN A 45 -21.22 3.64 -6.26
N GLN A 46 -21.27 2.56 -7.07
CA GLN A 46 -20.20 2.14 -7.98
C GLN A 46 -18.80 2.15 -7.33
N VAL A 47 -18.69 1.56 -6.14
CA VAL A 47 -17.43 1.47 -5.39
C VAL A 47 -16.69 0.19 -5.79
N PHE A 48 -15.54 0.33 -6.45
CA PHE A 48 -14.77 -0.82 -6.98
C PHE A 48 -13.55 -1.21 -6.15
N ILE A 49 -13.10 -0.37 -5.21
CA ILE A 49 -12.07 -0.75 -4.25
C ILE A 49 -12.77 -1.34 -3.04
N LYS A 50 -12.62 -2.66 -2.86
CA LYS A 50 -13.35 -3.41 -1.83
C LYS A 50 -13.05 -2.95 -0.40
N SER A 51 -11.86 -2.42 -0.14
CA SER A 51 -11.42 -2.03 1.20
C SER A 51 -11.98 -0.70 1.70
N VAL A 52 -12.72 0.06 0.88
CA VAL A 52 -13.28 1.36 1.28
C VAL A 52 -14.29 1.19 2.41
N ILE A 53 -14.15 1.96 3.49
CA ILE A 53 -15.01 1.93 4.70
C ILE A 53 -16.17 2.92 4.60
N ASP A 54 -15.90 4.10 4.06
CA ASP A 54 -16.90 5.15 3.83
C ASP A 54 -16.58 5.94 2.56
N ILE A 55 -17.60 6.53 1.93
CA ILE A 55 -17.43 7.40 0.77
C ILE A 55 -18.31 8.64 0.92
N ASN A 56 -17.71 9.82 0.75
CA ASN A 56 -18.40 11.09 0.69
C ASN A 56 -18.23 11.69 -0.70
N VAL A 57 -19.30 11.65 -1.48
CA VAL A 57 -19.36 12.20 -2.86
C VAL A 57 -20.34 13.36 -2.98
N THR A 58 -21.00 13.73 -1.89
CA THR A 58 -21.97 14.84 -1.84
C THR A 58 -21.26 16.18 -1.68
N ASP A 59 -20.08 16.19 -1.05
CA ASP A 59 -19.18 17.34 -1.06
C ASP A 59 -18.64 17.57 -2.48
N LYS A 60 -19.09 18.63 -3.14
CA LYS A 60 -18.66 18.95 -4.52
C LYS A 60 -17.20 19.42 -4.60
N THR A 61 -16.62 19.82 -3.48
CA THR A 61 -15.28 20.41 -3.39
C THR A 61 -14.23 19.46 -2.82
N ALA A 62 -14.64 18.48 -2.01
CA ALA A 62 -13.74 17.54 -1.33
C ALA A 62 -14.33 16.11 -1.26
N LYS A 63 -14.60 15.54 -2.43
CA LYS A 63 -15.01 14.13 -2.55
C LYS A 63 -13.94 13.23 -1.97
N SER A 64 -14.33 12.23 -1.19
CA SER A 64 -13.40 11.43 -0.42
C SER A 64 -13.86 10.01 -0.18
N ALA A 65 -12.89 9.14 0.09
CA ALA A 65 -13.09 7.78 0.54
C ALA A 65 -12.24 7.52 1.78
N THR A 66 -12.79 6.78 2.73
CA THR A 66 -12.09 6.37 3.96
C THR A 66 -11.58 4.94 3.77
N PHE A 67 -10.30 4.73 4.03
CA PHE A 67 -9.63 3.43 3.89
C PHE A 67 -9.10 2.96 5.24
N PRO A 68 -9.04 1.63 5.46
CA PRO A 68 -8.26 1.08 6.55
C PRO A 68 -6.79 1.35 6.27
N MET A 69 -6.07 1.70 7.33
CA MET A 69 -4.69 2.12 7.27
C MET A 69 -3.83 1.17 8.09
N LEU A 70 -2.65 0.87 7.57
CA LEU A 70 -1.68 -0.04 8.16
C LEU A 70 -0.43 0.73 8.56
N GLN A 71 0.22 0.25 9.62
CA GLN A 71 1.54 0.73 10.01
C GLN A 71 2.63 -0.22 9.51
N GLY A 72 3.72 0.33 9.01
CA GLY A 72 4.95 -0.36 8.66
C GLY A 72 6.18 0.38 9.21
N TRP A 73 7.35 -0.08 8.77
CA TRP A 73 8.64 0.48 9.14
C TRP A 73 9.42 0.89 7.89
N THR A 74 10.02 2.08 7.91
CA THR A 74 11.02 2.47 6.90
C THR A 74 12.31 1.66 7.09
N ALA A 75 13.23 1.76 6.13
CA ALA A 75 14.55 1.13 6.26
C ALA A 75 15.32 1.62 7.51
N THR A 76 15.11 2.89 7.89
CA THR A 76 15.70 3.54 9.08
C THR A 76 14.99 3.21 10.40
N GLY A 77 13.89 2.43 10.36
CA GLY A 77 13.13 2.04 11.56
C GLY A 77 12.10 3.08 12.02
N GLU A 78 11.81 4.09 11.22
CA GLU A 78 10.74 5.05 11.49
C GLU A 78 9.39 4.49 11.05
N LYS A 79 8.30 5.00 11.64
CA LYS A 79 6.95 4.58 11.24
C LYS A 79 6.62 5.15 9.87
N THR A 80 6.01 4.30 9.03
CA THR A 80 5.32 4.72 7.81
C THR A 80 3.92 4.13 7.83
N TYR A 81 2.96 4.82 7.24
CA TYR A 81 1.57 4.42 7.19
C TYR A 81 1.12 4.31 5.73
N TYR A 82 0.41 3.25 5.42
CA TYR A 82 0.05 2.88 4.05
C TYR A 82 -1.34 2.25 4.00
N ILE A 83 -1.90 2.16 2.80
CA ILE A 83 -3.12 1.38 2.50
C ILE A 83 -2.75 0.21 1.60
N ILE A 84 -3.62 -0.79 1.46
CA ILE A 84 -3.51 -1.82 0.42
C ILE A 84 -4.77 -1.75 -0.43
N THR A 85 -4.61 -1.61 -1.74
CA THR A 85 -5.71 -1.52 -2.70
C THR A 85 -5.87 -2.79 -3.52
N GLU A 86 -4.75 -3.46 -3.84
CA GLU A 86 -4.72 -4.71 -4.60
C GLU A 86 -3.77 -5.74 -3.99
N SER A 87 -4.13 -7.01 -4.16
CA SER A 87 -3.24 -8.16 -3.97
C SER A 87 -3.23 -9.02 -5.24
N SER A 88 -2.06 -9.56 -5.56
CA SER A 88 -1.85 -10.43 -6.72
C SER A 88 -2.27 -11.88 -6.50
N ASP A 89 -2.61 -12.24 -5.27
CA ASP A 89 -3.11 -13.55 -4.89
C ASP A 89 -4.60 -13.48 -4.55
N PHE A 90 -5.38 -14.46 -5.01
CA PHE A 90 -6.84 -14.41 -4.89
C PHE A 90 -7.32 -14.62 -3.45
N ASP A 91 -6.77 -15.63 -2.77
CA ASP A 91 -7.18 -15.98 -1.42
C ASP A 91 -6.73 -14.91 -0.44
N ASP A 92 -5.54 -14.36 -0.64
CA ASP A 92 -5.05 -13.21 0.11
C ASP A 92 -5.89 -11.95 -0.15
N ALA A 93 -6.17 -11.59 -1.41
CA ALA A 93 -7.04 -10.46 -1.73
C ALA A 93 -8.42 -10.56 -1.03
N LYS A 94 -8.98 -11.78 -1.02
CA LYS A 94 -10.25 -12.08 -0.35
C LYS A 94 -10.13 -11.93 1.18
N LYS A 95 -9.04 -12.39 1.79
CA LYS A 95 -8.79 -12.27 3.24
C LYS A 95 -8.63 -10.81 3.66
N LEU A 96 -7.91 -10.03 2.86
CA LEU A 96 -7.65 -8.60 3.10
C LEU A 96 -8.84 -7.71 2.73
N GLY A 97 -9.80 -8.20 1.94
CA GLY A 97 -10.90 -7.37 1.44
C GLY A 97 -10.44 -6.33 0.43
N VAL A 98 -9.40 -6.63 -0.36
CA VAL A 98 -8.83 -5.76 -1.40
C VAL A 98 -9.12 -6.32 -2.79
N ASN A 99 -8.77 -5.57 -3.83
CA ASN A 99 -8.96 -6.04 -5.20
C ASN A 99 -7.96 -7.15 -5.55
N TYR A 100 -8.42 -8.15 -6.30
CA TYR A 100 -7.55 -9.17 -6.85
C TYR A 100 -7.01 -8.69 -8.19
N SER A 101 -5.68 -8.64 -8.33
CA SER A 101 -4.99 -8.22 -9.55
C SER A 101 -3.81 -9.15 -9.86
N PRO A 102 -4.05 -10.30 -10.52
CA PRO A 102 -3.01 -11.30 -10.78
C PRO A 102 -1.90 -10.79 -11.70
N VAL A 103 -2.21 -9.80 -12.55
CA VAL A 103 -1.25 -9.21 -13.49
C VAL A 103 -0.05 -8.55 -12.78
N MET A 104 -0.20 -8.14 -11.51
CA MET A 104 0.91 -7.59 -10.73
C MET A 104 2.04 -8.60 -10.51
N LYS A 105 1.79 -9.92 -10.59
CA LYS A 105 2.84 -10.94 -10.52
C LYS A 105 3.89 -10.76 -11.63
N PHE A 106 3.50 -10.24 -12.80
CA PHE A 106 4.44 -10.02 -13.91
C PHE A 106 5.44 -8.90 -13.65
N ALA A 107 5.22 -8.05 -12.63
CA ALA A 107 6.17 -7.01 -12.26
C ALA A 107 7.35 -7.55 -11.42
N VAL A 108 7.27 -8.77 -10.89
CA VAL A 108 8.34 -9.38 -10.08
C VAL A 108 9.62 -9.47 -10.91
N GLY A 109 10.73 -9.00 -10.35
CA GLY A 109 12.04 -8.97 -11.02
C GLY A 109 12.28 -7.73 -11.89
N THR A 110 11.27 -6.89 -12.10
CA THR A 110 11.43 -5.60 -12.77
C THR A 110 11.90 -4.50 -11.79
N LYS A 111 12.24 -3.33 -12.31
CA LYS A 111 12.53 -2.15 -11.46
C LYS A 111 11.26 -1.58 -10.82
N ALA A 112 10.07 -1.88 -11.35
CA ALA A 112 8.81 -1.35 -10.86
C ALA A 112 8.41 -1.86 -9.47
N VAL A 113 9.04 -2.93 -8.97
CA VAL A 113 8.75 -3.46 -7.63
C VAL A 113 9.79 -3.05 -6.60
N GLN A 114 9.35 -3.05 -5.34
CA GLN A 114 10.20 -2.98 -4.16
C GLN A 114 10.06 -4.29 -3.37
N ASN A 115 11.16 -5.03 -3.21
CA ASN A 115 11.16 -6.19 -2.31
C ASN A 115 11.11 -5.70 -0.85
N VAL A 116 10.21 -6.27 -0.06
CA VAL A 116 10.03 -5.93 1.36
C VAL A 116 10.23 -7.14 2.25
N THR A 117 10.44 -6.88 3.53
CA THR A 117 10.53 -7.94 4.56
C THR A 117 9.42 -7.75 5.60
N ARG A 118 9.19 -8.78 6.43
CA ARG A 118 8.37 -8.65 7.64
C ARG A 118 9.28 -8.48 8.85
N GLY A 119 8.98 -7.50 9.70
CA GLY A 119 9.60 -7.36 11.02
C GLY A 119 9.12 -8.46 11.98
N ASN A 120 9.77 -8.55 13.14
CA ASN A 120 9.38 -9.50 14.20
C ASN A 120 7.95 -9.23 14.73
N ASP A 121 7.47 -7.99 14.59
CA ASP A 121 6.11 -7.58 14.93
C ASP A 121 5.09 -7.85 13.81
N GLY A 122 5.50 -8.53 12.73
CA GLY A 122 4.66 -8.90 11.59
C GLY A 122 4.41 -7.76 10.60
N LYS A 123 4.88 -6.53 10.88
CA LYS A 123 4.68 -5.38 10.00
C LYS A 123 5.66 -5.39 8.83
N ILE A 124 5.23 -4.81 7.71
CA ILE A 124 6.09 -4.62 6.54
C ILE A 124 7.22 -3.66 6.89
N LYS A 125 8.45 -4.08 6.59
CA LYS A 125 9.63 -3.21 6.56
C LYS A 125 9.95 -2.88 5.10
N PHE A 126 9.79 -1.60 4.78
CA PHE A 126 10.02 -1.05 3.45
C PHE A 126 11.51 -0.77 3.23
N LYS A 127 11.94 -0.94 1.98
CA LYS A 127 13.29 -0.56 1.51
C LYS A 127 13.34 0.92 1.17
N GLY A 128 12.40 1.40 0.35
CA GLY A 128 12.22 2.80 0.01
C GLY A 128 11.09 3.46 0.80
N THR A 129 11.15 4.78 0.89
CA THR A 129 10.15 5.63 1.54
C THR A 129 9.86 6.86 0.68
N VAL A 130 8.81 7.59 1.05
CA VAL A 130 8.42 8.85 0.42
C VAL A 130 8.88 10.03 1.28
N ASP A 131 9.40 11.07 0.65
CA ASP A 131 9.56 12.38 1.25
C ASP A 131 8.33 13.24 0.93
N PHE A 132 7.56 13.58 1.97
CA PHE A 132 6.38 14.42 1.92
C PHE A 132 6.66 15.89 2.30
N SER A 133 7.92 16.27 2.52
CA SER A 133 8.31 17.64 2.81
C SER A 133 8.39 18.60 1.61
N PRO A 134 8.52 18.15 0.33
CA PRO A 134 8.56 19.07 -0.81
C PRO A 134 7.30 19.94 -0.94
N VAL A 135 7.50 21.20 -1.30
CA VAL A 135 6.39 22.09 -1.66
C VAL A 135 6.06 21.89 -3.12
N ARG A 136 4.82 21.49 -3.40
CA ARG A 136 4.31 21.33 -4.76
C ARG A 136 4.35 22.65 -5.53
N VAL A 137 4.87 22.63 -6.76
CA VAL A 137 4.87 23.79 -7.67
C VAL A 137 4.36 23.38 -9.05
N LEU A 138 3.27 24.01 -9.49
CA LEU A 138 2.73 23.84 -10.84
C LEU A 138 2.58 25.21 -11.51
N ILE A 139 3.34 25.44 -12.57
CA ILE A 139 3.28 26.68 -13.36
C ILE A 139 2.92 26.30 -14.80
N GLN A 140 1.87 26.93 -15.33
CA GLN A 140 1.40 26.71 -16.69
C GLN A 140 2.48 27.04 -17.75
N GLY A 141 2.36 26.48 -18.94
CA GLY A 141 3.23 26.82 -20.06
C GLY A 141 3.07 28.28 -20.54
N THR A 142 4.08 28.81 -21.23
CA THR A 142 4.13 30.21 -21.66
C THR A 142 3.25 30.52 -22.88
N SER A 143 3.20 29.61 -23.86
CA SER A 143 2.40 29.79 -25.08
C SER A 143 1.04 29.06 -25.03
N LYS A 144 0.94 27.98 -24.26
CA LYS A 144 -0.28 27.22 -23.97
C LYS A 144 -0.23 26.70 -22.52
N PRO A 145 -1.36 26.43 -21.86
CA PRO A 145 -1.36 25.91 -20.49
C PRO A 145 -0.61 24.59 -20.32
N PHE A 146 -0.60 23.74 -21.35
CA PHE A 146 0.14 22.48 -21.40
C PHE A 146 1.14 22.46 -22.58
N PRO A 147 2.36 21.90 -22.39
CA PRO A 147 2.89 21.36 -21.13
C PRO A 147 3.19 22.46 -20.10
N PRO A 148 3.14 22.16 -18.79
CA PRO A 148 3.52 23.12 -17.76
C PRO A 148 4.98 23.53 -17.91
N SER A 149 5.29 24.80 -17.63
CA SER A 149 6.67 25.30 -17.60
C SER A 149 7.42 24.84 -16.35
N THR A 150 6.70 24.47 -15.29
CA THR A 150 7.26 23.86 -14.08
C THR A 150 6.26 22.88 -13.49
N ALA A 151 6.73 21.66 -13.19
CA ALA A 151 5.99 20.66 -12.44
C ALA A 151 6.93 20.04 -11.39
N LYS A 152 6.70 20.38 -10.12
CA LYS A 152 7.41 19.84 -8.97
C LYS A 152 6.39 19.16 -8.04
N PRO A 153 6.46 17.82 -7.88
CA PRO A 153 5.58 17.09 -6.98
C PRO A 153 5.77 17.52 -5.51
N GLY A 154 4.70 17.45 -4.71
CA GLY A 154 4.75 17.65 -3.25
C GLY A 154 5.20 16.41 -2.47
N ALA A 155 5.15 15.24 -3.11
CA ALA A 155 5.60 13.98 -2.53
C ALA A 155 6.50 13.23 -3.52
N ILE A 156 7.68 12.80 -3.06
CA ILE A 156 8.71 12.18 -3.90
C ILE A 156 9.17 10.89 -3.25
N GLY A 157 8.99 9.76 -3.94
CA GLY A 157 9.60 8.50 -3.55
C GLY A 157 11.11 8.54 -3.75
N ASP A 158 11.87 7.96 -2.82
CA ASP A 158 13.30 7.74 -3.04
C ASP A 158 13.57 6.72 -4.17
N ALA A 159 14.84 6.49 -4.49
CA ALA A 159 15.25 5.59 -5.57
C ALA A 159 14.82 4.11 -5.39
N ASP A 160 14.48 3.72 -4.15
CA ASP A 160 14.02 2.39 -3.80
C ASP A 160 12.50 2.30 -3.66
N TYR A 161 11.79 3.43 -3.57
CA TYR A 161 10.35 3.49 -3.36
C TYR A 161 9.55 3.03 -4.57
N SER A 162 8.67 2.06 -4.33
CA SER A 162 7.56 1.73 -5.21
C SER A 162 6.34 1.34 -4.36
N PRO A 163 5.12 1.68 -4.77
CA PRO A 163 3.92 1.15 -4.16
C PRO A 163 3.72 -0.35 -4.46
N LEU A 164 4.39 -0.91 -5.49
CA LEU A 164 4.32 -2.33 -5.80
C LEU A 164 5.31 -3.13 -4.94
N LEU A 165 4.81 -3.77 -3.89
CA LEU A 165 5.63 -4.50 -2.92
C LEU A 165 5.67 -5.99 -3.26
N VAL A 166 6.85 -6.60 -3.26
CA VAL A 166 6.99 -8.07 -3.33
C VAL A 166 7.31 -8.59 -1.94
N MET A 167 6.38 -9.38 -1.39
CA MET A 167 6.53 -10.07 -0.12
C MET A 167 7.49 -11.27 -0.23
N PRO A 168 8.03 -11.79 0.90
CA PRO A 168 8.92 -12.96 0.88
C PRO A 168 8.29 -14.24 0.30
N ASP A 169 6.97 -14.38 0.38
CA ASP A 169 6.19 -15.46 -0.24
C ASP A 169 5.88 -15.22 -1.73
N GLY A 170 6.37 -14.11 -2.29
CA GLY A 170 6.19 -13.71 -3.66
C GLY A 170 4.87 -13.01 -3.97
N ILE A 171 3.96 -12.82 -3.00
CA ILE A 171 2.73 -12.02 -3.21
C ILE A 171 3.12 -10.57 -3.50
N VAL A 172 2.52 -10.01 -4.55
CA VAL A 172 2.63 -8.60 -4.89
C VAL A 172 1.44 -7.82 -4.34
N TYR A 173 1.70 -6.74 -3.63
CA TYR A 173 0.72 -5.75 -3.19
C TYR A 173 0.87 -4.44 -3.95
N ASN A 174 -0.25 -3.76 -4.20
CA ASN A 174 -0.23 -2.31 -4.40
C ASN A 174 -0.53 -1.64 -3.06
N ALA A 175 0.49 -1.01 -2.49
CA ALA A 175 0.49 -0.55 -1.10
C ALA A 175 1.21 0.80 -0.95
N PRO A 176 0.59 1.90 -1.38
CA PRO A 176 1.18 3.22 -1.34
C PRO A 176 1.34 3.74 0.10
N GLN A 177 2.50 4.32 0.40
CA GLN A 177 2.74 5.02 1.67
C GLN A 177 2.09 6.40 1.61
N LEU A 178 1.37 6.80 2.66
CA LEU A 178 0.59 8.03 2.67
C LEU A 178 0.92 8.96 3.85
N ALA A 179 1.69 8.49 4.83
CA ALA A 179 2.22 9.35 5.88
C ALA A 179 3.46 8.73 6.50
N ASN A 180 4.42 9.56 6.89
CA ASN A 180 5.54 9.18 7.73
C ASN A 180 6.04 10.43 8.49
N LYS A 181 7.26 10.39 9.02
CA LYS A 181 7.84 11.52 9.76
C LYS A 181 8.02 12.80 8.92
N SER A 182 8.25 12.69 7.62
CA SER A 182 8.43 13.84 6.73
C SER A 182 7.13 14.61 6.46
N GLY A 183 5.98 13.96 6.64
CA GLY A 183 4.68 14.57 6.41
C GLY A 183 3.61 13.58 6.00
N VAL A 184 2.57 14.11 5.37
CA VAL A 184 1.37 13.40 4.93
C VAL A 184 1.17 13.71 3.44
N GLN A 185 0.72 12.71 2.68
CA GLN A 185 0.47 12.83 1.26
C GLN A 185 -0.64 13.88 0.98
N ASP A 186 -0.43 14.71 -0.05
CA ASP A 186 -1.24 15.90 -0.40
C ASP A 186 -2.77 15.67 -0.52
N ARG A 187 -3.21 14.44 -0.74
CA ARG A 187 -4.62 14.04 -0.91
C ARG A 187 -5.23 13.45 0.36
N VAL A 188 -4.47 13.20 1.41
CA VAL A 188 -5.01 12.74 2.69
C VAL A 188 -5.63 13.92 3.43
N ILE A 189 -6.93 13.82 3.70
CA ILE A 189 -7.71 14.84 4.41
C ILE A 189 -7.52 14.72 5.92
N SER A 190 -7.55 13.50 6.43
CA SER A 190 -7.44 13.24 7.87
C SER A 190 -6.98 11.81 8.15
N ILE A 191 -6.29 11.64 9.27
CA ILE A 191 -5.83 10.35 9.78
C ILE A 191 -6.44 10.14 11.17
N ASP A 192 -7.05 8.97 11.39
CA ASP A 192 -7.51 8.52 12.70
C ASP A 192 -6.62 7.34 13.13
N TYR A 193 -5.66 7.62 14.01
CA TYR A 193 -4.69 6.63 14.50
C TYR A 193 -5.28 5.65 15.51
N ASP A 194 -6.38 6.00 16.17
CA ASP A 194 -7.07 5.11 17.12
C ASP A 194 -7.88 4.06 16.36
N LYS A 195 -8.54 4.48 15.28
CA LYS A 195 -9.29 3.57 14.39
C LYS A 195 -8.46 2.97 13.28
N MET A 196 -7.22 3.42 13.11
CA MET A 196 -6.34 3.03 12.01
C MET A 196 -7.02 3.22 10.65
N THR A 197 -7.51 4.43 10.38
CA THR A 197 -8.13 4.79 9.09
C THR A 197 -7.57 6.09 8.53
N MET A 198 -7.67 6.26 7.21
CA MET A 198 -7.35 7.51 6.52
C MET A 198 -8.46 7.90 5.57
N LYS A 199 -8.81 9.19 5.57
CA LYS A 199 -9.74 9.78 4.60
C LYS A 199 -8.94 10.44 3.49
N ILE A 200 -9.17 10.03 2.25
CA ILE A 200 -8.38 10.42 1.08
C ILE A 200 -9.28 11.07 0.03
N LEU A 201 -8.82 12.15 -0.61
CA LEU A 201 -9.49 12.80 -1.73
C LEU A 201 -9.53 11.88 -2.95
N ILE A 202 -10.72 11.75 -3.55
CA ILE A 202 -10.94 11.02 -4.81
C ILE A 202 -11.32 12.01 -5.92
N SER A 203 -10.82 11.75 -7.13
CA SER A 203 -11.07 12.59 -8.30
C SER A 203 -12.28 12.08 -9.11
N ASP A 204 -12.92 12.96 -9.87
CA ASP A 204 -13.96 12.55 -10.81
C ASP A 204 -13.36 11.79 -12.00
N GLY A 205 -13.99 10.68 -12.37
CA GLY A 205 -13.65 9.87 -13.53
C GLY A 205 -14.61 10.07 -14.67
N LEU A 206 -14.09 10.46 -15.82
CA LEU A 206 -14.88 10.62 -17.04
C LEU A 206 -14.56 9.50 -18.04
N TYR A 207 -15.60 8.86 -18.56
CA TYR A 207 -15.54 7.94 -19.67
C TYR A 207 -16.62 8.34 -20.68
N ASP A 208 -16.22 8.51 -21.95
CA ASP A 208 -17.11 8.93 -23.05
C ASP A 208 -17.94 10.21 -22.73
N GLY A 209 -17.27 11.22 -22.16
CA GLY A 209 -17.90 12.50 -21.78
C GLY A 209 -18.89 12.42 -20.60
N LYS A 210 -19.09 11.23 -20.03
CA LYS A 210 -19.94 11.01 -18.85
C LYS A 210 -19.08 10.70 -17.65
N LYS A 211 -19.48 11.23 -16.49
CA LYS A 211 -18.89 10.81 -15.24
C LYS A 211 -19.31 9.36 -14.98
N PHE A 212 -18.33 8.47 -14.95
CA PHE A 212 -18.56 7.04 -14.76
C PHE A 212 -18.13 6.62 -13.38
N PHE A 213 -16.94 7.00 -12.92
CA PHE A 213 -16.38 6.49 -11.67
C PHE A 213 -15.71 7.59 -10.84
N TYR A 214 -15.30 7.25 -9.62
CA TYR A 214 -14.33 8.04 -8.86
C TYR A 214 -12.98 7.34 -8.90
N HIS A 215 -11.90 8.12 -9.01
CA HIS A 215 -10.54 7.58 -9.05
C HIS A 215 -9.79 7.94 -7.78
N LEU A 216 -9.17 6.92 -7.19
CA LEU A 216 -8.09 7.08 -6.23
C LEU A 216 -6.81 7.34 -7.00
N VAL A 217 -6.08 8.39 -6.62
CA VAL A 217 -4.74 8.67 -7.14
C VAL A 217 -3.78 8.63 -5.96
N THR A 218 -2.73 7.82 -6.07
CA THR A 218 -1.71 7.68 -5.02
C THR A 218 -0.33 7.98 -5.57
N ASP A 219 0.05 7.36 -6.69
CA ASP A 219 1.40 7.43 -7.26
C ASP A 219 1.35 7.67 -8.78
N ALA A 220 2.41 8.26 -9.32
CA ALA A 220 2.63 8.40 -10.76
C ALA A 220 4.12 8.25 -11.10
N SER A 221 4.39 7.70 -12.30
CA SER A 221 5.74 7.45 -12.80
C SER A 221 6.41 8.67 -13.42
N ASP A 222 5.69 9.77 -13.64
CA ASP A 222 6.21 11.00 -14.24
C ASP A 222 5.91 12.21 -13.33
N PRO A 223 6.84 13.16 -13.18
CA PRO A 223 6.66 14.31 -12.30
C PRO A 223 5.50 15.22 -12.74
N VAL A 224 5.16 15.29 -14.02
CA VAL A 224 4.06 16.12 -14.53
C VAL A 224 2.70 15.63 -14.01
N PRO A 225 2.25 14.39 -14.27
CA PRO A 225 1.01 13.87 -13.70
C PRO A 225 1.08 13.76 -12.17
N ALA A 226 2.23 13.44 -11.57
CA ALA A 226 2.38 13.46 -10.12
C ALA A 226 2.07 14.84 -9.54
N THR A 227 2.57 15.90 -10.16
CA THR A 227 2.26 17.27 -9.76
C THR A 227 0.79 17.61 -10.02
N ILE A 228 0.26 17.34 -11.21
CA ILE A 228 -1.11 17.74 -11.58
C ILE A 228 -2.15 17.08 -10.65
N GLU A 229 -1.98 15.79 -10.38
CA GLU A 229 -2.94 15.00 -9.60
C GLU A 229 -2.67 14.99 -8.09
N ASN A 230 -1.63 15.69 -7.62
CA ASN A 230 -1.14 15.61 -6.24
C ASN A 230 -0.79 14.15 -5.85
N ALA A 231 -0.16 13.41 -6.76
CA ALA A 231 0.31 12.05 -6.52
C ALA A 231 1.75 12.04 -6.01
N ILE A 232 2.17 10.91 -5.46
CA ILE A 232 3.57 10.62 -5.15
C ILE A 232 4.30 10.38 -6.47
N PHE A 233 5.40 11.07 -6.69
CA PHE A 233 6.28 10.75 -7.81
C PHE A 233 7.13 9.51 -7.45
N ALA A 234 6.87 8.40 -8.13
CA ALA A 234 7.55 7.12 -7.94
C ALA A 234 8.30 6.74 -9.22
N GLU A 235 9.58 7.12 -9.30
CA GLU A 235 10.39 6.93 -10.51
C GLU A 235 10.48 5.46 -10.96
N ARG A 236 10.41 4.53 -10.00
CA ARG A 236 10.48 3.09 -10.27
C ARG A 236 9.36 2.57 -11.15
N LEU A 237 8.21 3.25 -11.20
CA LEU A 237 7.05 2.85 -12.01
C LEU A 237 7.20 3.15 -13.52
N LYS A 238 8.34 3.68 -13.95
CA LYS A 238 8.64 3.93 -15.38
C LYS A 238 8.98 2.66 -16.16
#